data_AF-A0A2A8HUL7-F1
#
_entry.id   AF-A0A2A8HUL7-F1
#
_cell.length_a   1.000
_cell.length_b   1.000
_cell.length_c   1.000
_cell.angle_alpha   90.00
_cell.angle_beta   90.00
_cell.angle_gamma   90.00
#
_symmetry.space_group_name_H-M   'P 1'
#
loop_
_entity.id
_entity.type
_entity.pdbx_description
1 polymer ?
#
loop_
_entity_poly.entity_id
_entity_poly.type
_entity_poly.pdbx_seq_one_letter_code
_entity_poly.pdbx_strand_id
1 'polypeptide(L)'
;MAGGTRNIRITVSRECFALLAEAMCEFSKTTSRFRSLRSTVQHACERAKSLTFAREDVERFLSRYPLDGQISIWLEVKPDWIEDYDWIRHKIADTCGKVMHDRVVIAFVVWLARTNNQF
;
A
#
# COMPACT_ATOMS: atom_id res chain seq x y z
N MET A 1 -14.01 -8.09 -17.32
CA MET A 1 -14.94 -8.68 -16.33
C MET A 1 -15.01 -7.70 -15.18
N ALA A 2 -16.18 -7.23 -14.76
CA ALA A 2 -16.27 -6.30 -13.62
C ALA A 2 -15.78 -7.04 -12.37
N GLY A 3 -14.54 -6.78 -11.96
CA GLY A 3 -13.94 -7.39 -10.78
C GLY A 3 -14.75 -6.96 -9.55
N GLY A 4 -15.31 -7.93 -8.82
CA GLY A 4 -16.06 -7.63 -7.60
C GLY A 4 -15.19 -6.96 -6.54
N THR A 5 -15.84 -6.29 -5.58
CA THR A 5 -15.17 -5.70 -4.43
C THR A 5 -14.39 -6.76 -3.63
N ARG A 6 -13.10 -6.50 -3.34
CA ARG A 6 -12.28 -7.35 -2.46
C ARG A 6 -12.16 -6.70 -1.09
N ASN A 7 -12.64 -7.42 -0.07
CA ASN A 7 -12.48 -7.02 1.33
C ASN A 7 -11.17 -7.59 1.88
N ILE A 8 -10.23 -6.71 2.18
CA ILE A 8 -8.92 -7.08 2.72
C ILE A 8 -8.91 -6.76 4.21
N ARG A 9 -8.52 -7.76 5.00
CA ARG A 9 -8.27 -7.61 6.44
C ARG A 9 -6.82 -7.92 6.72
N ILE A 10 -6.09 -6.95 7.27
CA ILE A 10 -4.68 -7.10 7.62
C ILE A 10 -4.47 -6.75 9.09
N THR A 11 -3.44 -7.33 9.67
CA THR A 11 -2.87 -6.88 10.94
C THR A 11 -1.49 -6.31 10.70
N VAL A 12 -1.20 -5.21 11.40
CA VAL A 12 0.07 -4.48 11.28
C VAL A 12 0.61 -4.09 12.66
N SER A 13 1.91 -3.84 12.72
CA SER A 13 2.59 -3.25 13.88
C SER A 13 2.18 -1.79 14.10
N ARG A 14 2.61 -1.21 15.24
CA ARG A 14 2.39 0.21 15.53
C ARG A 14 3.16 1.10 14.57
N GLU A 15 4.36 0.70 14.20
CA GLU A 15 5.26 1.41 13.29
C GLU A 15 4.68 1.46 11.87
N CYS A 16 4.17 0.33 11.39
CA CYS A 16 3.49 0.27 10.10
C CYS A 16 2.16 1.05 10.13
N PHE A 17 1.41 1.01 11.25
CA PHE A 17 0.20 1.82 11.38
C PHE A 17 0.53 3.32 11.34
N ALA A 18 1.57 3.77 12.04
CA ALA A 18 2.03 5.15 12.01
C ALA A 18 2.40 5.60 10.60
N LEU A 19 3.15 4.77 9.86
CA LEU A 19 3.46 5.02 8.44
C LEU A 19 2.20 5.26 7.59
N LEU A 20 1.18 4.41 7.73
CA LEU A 20 -0.06 4.52 6.97
C LEU A 20 -0.86 5.79 7.37
N ALA A 21 -0.92 6.09 8.67
CA ALA A 21 -1.59 7.28 9.19
C ALA A 21 -0.88 8.57 8.75
N GLU A 22 0.45 8.58 8.74
CA GLU A 22 1.26 9.70 8.26
C GLU A 22 1.04 9.95 6.77
N ALA A 23 1.07 8.90 5.93
CA ALA A 23 0.80 9.04 4.49
C ALA A 23 -0.62 9.56 4.22
N MET A 24 -1.61 9.12 5.00
CA MET A 24 -2.97 9.63 4.91
C MET A 24 -3.05 11.11 5.29
N CYS A 25 -2.34 11.52 6.34
CA CYS A 25 -2.24 12.92 6.78
C CYS A 25 -1.56 13.78 5.70
N GLU A 26 -0.45 13.31 5.13
CA GLU A 26 0.28 13.96 4.06
C GLU A 26 -0.61 14.16 2.82
N PHE A 27 -1.24 13.10 2.32
CA PHE A 27 -2.16 13.19 1.18
C PHE A 27 -3.34 14.13 1.44
N SER A 28 -3.83 14.17 2.68
CA SER A 28 -4.90 15.08 3.07
C SER A 28 -4.47 16.54 3.01
N LYS A 29 -3.24 16.83 3.47
CA LYS A 29 -2.64 18.17 3.41
C LYS A 29 -2.39 18.60 1.97
N THR A 30 -1.74 17.77 1.15
CA THR A 30 -1.45 18.08 -0.25
C THR A 30 -2.73 18.38 -1.03
N THR A 31 -3.79 17.62 -0.79
CA THR A 31 -5.06 17.81 -1.52
C THR A 31 -6.03 18.79 -0.85
N SER A 32 -5.67 19.36 0.32
CA SER A 32 -6.55 20.22 1.14
C SER A 32 -7.93 19.61 1.42
N ARG A 33 -8.01 18.28 1.51
CA ARG A 33 -9.24 17.51 1.75
C ARG A 33 -8.93 16.34 2.65
N PHE A 34 -9.80 16.03 3.59
CA PHE A 34 -9.61 14.84 4.43
C PHE A 34 -9.69 13.57 3.57
N ARG A 35 -8.59 12.80 3.53
CA ARG A 35 -8.49 11.56 2.77
C ARG A 35 -8.61 10.37 3.70
N SER A 36 -9.31 9.34 3.23
CA SER A 36 -9.39 8.05 3.91
C SER A 36 -8.15 7.20 3.59
N LEU A 37 -7.83 6.23 4.44
CA LEU A 37 -6.79 5.24 4.14
C LEU A 37 -7.03 4.54 2.80
N ARG A 38 -8.30 4.22 2.47
CA ARG A 38 -8.65 3.65 1.16
C ARG A 38 -8.20 4.52 -0.01
N SER A 39 -8.57 5.80 0.01
CA SER A 39 -8.16 6.74 -1.04
C SER A 39 -6.64 6.93 -1.08
N THR A 40 -5.96 6.87 0.07
CA THR A 40 -4.50 6.95 0.14
C THR A 40 -3.84 5.74 -0.50
N VAL A 41 -4.30 4.52 -0.22
CA VAL A 41 -3.77 3.29 -0.83
C VAL A 41 -4.08 3.24 -2.32
N GLN A 42 -5.30 3.62 -2.73
CA GLN A 42 -5.68 3.72 -4.14
C GLN A 42 -4.74 4.66 -4.90
N HIS A 43 -4.54 5.87 -4.38
CA HIS A 43 -3.61 6.84 -4.97
C HIS A 43 -2.17 6.30 -4.99
N ALA A 44 -1.72 5.63 -3.93
CA ALA A 44 -0.40 5.01 -3.89
C ALA A 44 -0.24 3.93 -4.97
N CYS A 45 -1.25 3.07 -5.18
CA CYS A 45 -1.24 2.05 -6.23
C CYS A 45 -1.13 2.66 -7.63
N GLU A 46 -1.92 3.71 -7.90
CA GLU A 46 -1.86 4.44 -9.17
C GLU A 46 -0.46 5.03 -9.40
N ARG A 47 0.11 5.69 -8.40
CA ARG A 47 1.44 6.32 -8.48
C ARG A 47 2.57 5.31 -8.59
N ALA A 48 2.47 4.18 -7.90
CA ALA A 48 3.51 3.15 -7.93
C ALA A 48 3.67 2.48 -9.30
N LYS A 49 2.73 2.64 -10.23
CA LYS A 49 2.88 2.18 -11.62
C LYS A 49 4.06 2.82 -12.34
N SER A 50 4.31 4.11 -12.11
CA SER A 50 5.43 4.83 -12.72
C SER A 50 6.74 4.68 -11.95
N LEU A 51 6.73 4.03 -10.78
CA LEU A 51 7.91 3.86 -9.94
C LEU A 51 8.64 2.55 -10.25
N THR A 52 9.97 2.63 -10.27
CA THR A 52 10.86 1.47 -10.28
C THR A 52 11.25 1.13 -8.84
N PHE A 53 11.20 -0.15 -8.51
CA PHE A 53 11.71 -0.67 -7.24
C PHE A 53 12.37 -2.01 -7.49
N ALA A 54 13.35 -2.33 -6.68
CA ALA A 54 14.05 -3.61 -6.69
C ALA A 54 13.64 -4.45 -5.48
N ARG A 55 14.11 -5.70 -5.45
CA ARG A 55 13.85 -6.60 -4.34
C ARG A 55 14.37 -6.04 -3.01
N GLU A 56 15.52 -5.37 -3.07
CA GLU A 56 16.20 -4.77 -1.94
C GLU A 56 15.36 -3.65 -1.30
N ASP A 57 14.52 -2.96 -2.07
CA ASP A 57 13.62 -1.94 -1.53
C ASP A 57 12.51 -2.58 -0.68
N VAL A 58 11.98 -3.72 -1.12
CA VAL A 58 10.98 -4.49 -0.36
C VAL A 58 11.61 -5.04 0.92
N GLU A 59 12.83 -5.58 0.84
CA GLU A 59 13.56 -6.09 2.00
C GLU A 59 13.91 -4.98 3.00
N ARG A 60 14.35 -3.80 2.51
CA ARG A 60 14.59 -2.61 3.31
C ARG A 60 13.31 -2.10 4.00
N PHE A 61 12.19 -2.12 3.28
CA PHE A 61 10.91 -1.76 3.87
C PHE A 61 10.55 -2.72 5.01
N LEU A 62 10.64 -4.03 4.78
CA LEU A 62 10.28 -5.05 5.78
C LEU A 62 11.20 -5.05 7.01
N SER A 63 12.48 -4.68 6.85
CA SER A 63 13.39 -4.57 7.99
C SER A 63 13.09 -3.34 8.86
N ARG A 64 12.59 -2.25 8.26
CA ARG A 64 12.25 -1.01 8.97
C ARG A 64 10.84 -1.00 9.55
N TYR A 65 9.90 -1.66 8.88
CA TYR A 65 8.49 -1.69 9.26
C TYR A 65 8.02 -3.14 9.41
N PRO A 66 8.26 -3.76 10.59
CA PRO A 66 7.73 -5.08 10.89
C PRO A 66 6.22 -5.09 10.68
N LEU A 67 5.69 -6.11 10.02
CA LEU A 67 4.24 -6.20 9.75
C LEU A 67 3.50 -7.03 10.79
N ASP A 68 4.20 -7.78 11.62
CA ASP A 68 3.58 -8.55 12.69
C ASP A 68 3.14 -7.63 13.82
N GLY A 69 1.84 -7.61 14.08
CA GLY A 69 1.25 -6.75 15.09
C GLY A 69 -0.23 -7.04 15.30
N GLN A 70 -0.85 -6.24 16.17
CA GLN A 70 -2.22 -6.47 16.66
C GLN A 70 -3.23 -5.45 16.11
N ILE A 71 -2.77 -4.40 15.43
CA ILE A 71 -3.67 -3.37 14.90
C ILE A 71 -4.34 -3.93 13.64
N SER A 72 -5.65 -4.12 13.71
CA SER A 72 -6.45 -4.61 12.59
C SER A 72 -6.89 -3.45 11.68
N ILE A 73 -6.64 -3.58 10.39
CA ILE A 73 -7.09 -2.66 9.36
C ILE A 73 -8.01 -3.41 8.40
N TRP A 74 -9.10 -2.75 8.05
CA TRP A 74 -10.07 -3.22 7.07
C TRP A 74 -10.04 -2.28 5.87
N LEU A 75 -9.83 -2.84 4.69
CA LEU A 75 -9.70 -2.10 3.44
C LEU A 75 -10.59 -2.72 2.38
N GLU A 76 -11.42 -1.89 1.76
CA GLU A 76 -12.26 -2.27 0.65
C GLU A 76 -11.57 -1.87 -0.67
N VAL A 77 -11.14 -2.86 -1.45
CA VAL A 77 -10.64 -2.66 -2.81
C VAL A 77 -11.81 -2.77 -3.77
N LYS A 78 -12.20 -1.63 -4.33
CA LYS A 78 -13.39 -1.49 -5.16
C LYS A 78 -13.07 -1.78 -6.63
N PRO A 79 -14.10 -2.09 -7.45
CA PRO A 79 -13.92 -2.40 -8.86
C PRO A 79 -13.17 -1.33 -9.67
N ASP A 80 -13.24 -0.06 -9.24
CA ASP A 80 -12.61 1.08 -9.91
C ASP A 80 -11.08 1.16 -9.73
N TRP A 81 -10.49 0.35 -8.83
CA TRP A 81 -9.04 0.32 -8.63
C TRP A 81 -8.46 -1.06 -8.31
N ILE A 82 -9.26 -2.13 -8.43
CA ILE A 82 -8.80 -3.50 -8.20
C ILE A 82 -7.73 -3.93 -9.20
N GLU A 83 -7.82 -3.47 -10.45
CA GLU A 83 -6.81 -3.75 -11.48
C GLU A 83 -5.45 -3.15 -11.13
N ASP A 84 -5.45 -1.92 -10.61
CA ASP A 84 -4.24 -1.22 -10.16
C ASP A 84 -3.60 -1.93 -8.97
N TYR A 85 -4.43 -2.36 -8.03
CA TYR A 85 -4.00 -3.14 -6.87
C TYR A 85 -3.40 -4.49 -7.29
N ASP A 86 -4.09 -5.24 -8.14
CA ASP A 86 -3.62 -6.54 -8.61
C ASP A 86 -2.36 -6.39 -9.45
N TRP A 87 -2.25 -5.39 -10.32
CA TRP A 87 -1.03 -5.13 -11.07
C TRP A 87 0.19 -4.90 -10.16
N ILE A 88 0.04 -4.05 -9.14
CA ILE A 88 1.11 -3.80 -8.17
C ILE A 88 1.45 -5.07 -7.40
N ARG A 89 0.44 -5.82 -6.96
CA ARG A 89 0.63 -7.09 -6.24
C ARG A 89 1.44 -8.09 -7.05
N HIS A 90 1.11 -8.26 -8.34
CA HIS A 90 1.86 -9.15 -9.23
C HIS A 90 3.28 -8.63 -9.44
N LYS A 91 3.46 -7.33 -9.71
CA LYS A 91 4.80 -6.74 -9.88
C LYS A 91 5.70 -6.97 -8.66
N ILE A 92 5.19 -6.75 -7.44
CA ILE A 92 5.98 -7.01 -6.22
C ILE A 92 6.29 -8.50 -6.08
N ALA A 93 5.33 -9.38 -6.36
CA ALA A 93 5.53 -10.82 -6.28
C ALA A 93 6.61 -11.30 -7.26
N ASP A 94 6.58 -10.81 -8.50
CA ASP A 94 7.57 -11.12 -9.55
C ASP A 94 8.96 -10.59 -9.16
N THR A 95 9.06 -9.34 -8.69
CA THR A 95 10.32 -8.75 -8.24
C THR A 95 10.98 -9.55 -7.11
N CYS A 96 10.18 -10.13 -6.21
CA CYS A 96 10.69 -10.89 -5.07
C CYS A 96 10.72 -12.41 -5.29
N GLY A 97 10.22 -12.91 -6.42
CA GLY A 97 10.12 -14.34 -6.71
C GLY A 97 9.23 -15.13 -5.73
N LYS A 98 8.24 -14.49 -5.09
CA LYS A 98 7.33 -15.15 -4.13
C LYS A 98 5.97 -14.48 -4.05
N VAL A 99 4.95 -15.26 -3.69
CA VAL A 99 3.60 -14.74 -3.45
C VAL A 99 3.61 -13.73 -2.29
N MET A 100 2.96 -12.60 -2.50
CA MET A 100 2.88 -11.52 -1.51
C MET A 100 1.52 -11.48 -0.80
N HIS A 101 1.59 -11.34 0.52
CA HIS A 101 0.44 -11.07 1.37
C HIS A 101 -0.01 -9.61 1.24
N ASP A 102 -1.32 -9.37 1.30
CA ASP A 102 -1.90 -8.03 1.13
C ASP A 102 -1.34 -7.01 2.12
N ARG A 103 -0.99 -7.43 3.34
CA ARG A 103 -0.35 -6.57 4.35
C ARG A 103 0.99 -6.00 3.89
N VAL A 104 1.77 -6.80 3.15
CA VAL A 104 3.04 -6.36 2.56
C VAL A 104 2.75 -5.38 1.43
N VAL A 105 1.87 -5.78 0.50
CA VAL A 105 1.52 -4.98 -0.69
C VAL A 105 1.03 -3.58 -0.30
N ILE A 106 0.05 -3.50 0.62
CA ILE A 106 -0.57 -2.24 1.05
C ILE A 106 0.45 -1.34 1.74
N ALA A 107 1.22 -1.88 2.68
CA ALA A 107 2.16 -1.06 3.44
C ALA A 107 3.36 -0.63 2.57
N PHE A 108 3.88 -1.54 1.74
CA PHE A 108 4.98 -1.26 0.84
C PHE A 108 4.61 -0.23 -0.22
N VAL A 109 3.44 -0.34 -0.87
CA VAL A 109 3.06 0.61 -1.93
C VAL A 109 2.90 2.03 -1.39
N VAL A 110 2.35 2.17 -0.18
CA VAL A 110 2.24 3.46 0.51
C VAL A 110 3.63 4.00 0.87
N TRP A 111 4.51 3.16 1.41
CA TRP A 111 5.89 3.53 1.71
C TRP A 111 6.65 3.99 0.46
N LEU A 112 6.50 3.24 -0.65
CA LEU A 112 7.16 3.50 -1.92
C LEU A 112 6.68 4.84 -2.51
N ALA A 113 5.37 5.08 -2.57
CA ALA A 113 4.81 6.34 -3.03
C ALA A 113 5.29 7.52 -2.17
N ARG A 114 5.31 7.36 -0.84
CA ARG A 114 5.77 8.40 0.09
C ARG A 114 7.24 8.71 -0.04
N THR A 115 8.10 7.69 -0.14
CA THR A 115 9.56 7.86 -0.27
C THR A 115 9.94 8.53 -1.60
N ASN A 116 9.05 8.48 -2.59
CA ASN A 116 9.19 9.14 -3.89
C ASN A 116 8.34 10.43 -4.02
N ASN A 117 7.89 11.02 -2.91
CA ASN A 117 7.13 12.28 -2.84
C ASN A 117 5.88 12.30 -3.74
N GLN A 118 5.13 11.19 -3.79
CA GLN A 118 3.94 11.05 -4.64
C GLN A 118 2.61 11.34 -3.93
N PHE A 119 2.61 12.05 -2.78
CA PHE A 119 1.41 12.37 -2.00
C PHE A 119 1.07 13.86 -1.95
#